data_AF-A0A923YGB3-F1
#
_entry.id   AF-A0A923YGB3-F1
#
_cell.length_a   1.000
_cell.length_b   1.000
_cell.length_c   1.000
_cell.angle_alpha   90.00
_cell.angle_beta   90.00
_cell.angle_gamma   90.00
#
_symmetry.space_group_name_H-M   'P 1'
#
loop_
_entity.id
_entity.type
_entity.pdbx_description
1 polymer ?
#
loop_
_entity_poly.entity_id
_entity_poly.type
_entity_poly.pdbx_seq_one_letter_code
_entity_poly.pdbx_strand_id
1 'polypeptide(L)'
;MTDSATAAAPTPPRGTLLRDPNVAWLMGGAMISLLGDQFTLVALPWLVLQMSHDPFVLGTVLALLGVPRAVFILLGGAVVDRYSPKRVLMLSKHVNTLLLGALAALLLFQGLTLAWLYALALGIGLATAFGIPAATSMLPQVVRPQQLPAANSMMLGLRQLSFFVGPLLAGLLIAAFASSHGDVGLMRDARGLGIAFALDALSFVASAFTLACVRTLPPVVHSHASVFTAVAEGLRSFWRDRALRSCLLYWSAVALLITGPVQIALPLLANSRPTFGAAAFGSLMAAYGGGTLAGMIVSGARPQLRAVNLGLTILLVDALVGLLFMPMGRIDALWQGVMLLGAIGVLGGYMQVTVFTWIQRRVAPAMLGRAMSVFMFIFMGLAPLSSVMTGWVLRSVSLPTLFVAAGGALVGLVLLALAGSSMRQVTDGPVGVAAYGAPTST
;
A
#
# COMPACT_ATOMS: atom_id res chain seq x y z
N MET A 1 -12.24 -27.32 -46.20
CA MET A 1 -12.42 -26.08 -45.41
C MET A 1 -11.79 -26.32 -44.05
N THR A 2 -10.58 -25.82 -43.86
CA THR A 2 -9.72 -26.12 -42.70
C THR A 2 -10.00 -25.13 -41.57
N ASP A 3 -10.57 -25.66 -40.49
CA ASP A 3 -10.68 -25.00 -39.19
C ASP A 3 -9.28 -24.85 -38.58
N SER A 4 -8.73 -23.64 -38.62
CA SER A 4 -7.48 -23.33 -37.92
C SER A 4 -7.81 -22.84 -36.51
N ALA A 5 -8.02 -23.81 -35.62
CA ALA A 5 -7.98 -23.58 -34.19
C ALA A 5 -6.63 -22.96 -33.83
N THR A 6 -6.62 -21.67 -33.51
CA THR A 6 -5.45 -20.97 -32.98
C THR A 6 -5.21 -21.49 -31.57
N ALA A 7 -4.42 -22.55 -31.47
CA ALA A 7 -3.91 -23.06 -30.21
C ALA A 7 -3.22 -21.91 -29.46
N ALA A 8 -3.73 -21.57 -28.27
CA ALA A 8 -3.12 -20.59 -27.39
C ALA A 8 -1.67 -21.03 -27.10
N ALA A 9 -0.70 -20.26 -27.58
CA ALA A 9 0.70 -20.57 -27.35
C ALA A 9 1.00 -20.71 -25.85
N PRO A 10 1.78 -21.72 -25.42
CA PRO A 10 2.07 -21.97 -24.02
C PRO A 10 2.69 -20.73 -23.37
N THR A 11 2.23 -20.41 -22.15
CA THR A 11 2.75 -19.28 -21.37
C THR A 11 4.24 -19.51 -21.13
N PRO A 12 5.14 -18.63 -21.62
CA PRO A 12 6.56 -18.88 -21.52
C PRO A 12 6.99 -18.92 -20.04
N PRO A 13 7.91 -19.83 -19.65
CA PRO A 13 8.28 -20.01 -18.25
C PRO A 13 8.88 -18.74 -17.66
N ARG A 14 8.63 -18.47 -16.36
CA ARG A 14 9.01 -17.22 -15.66
C ARG A 14 10.47 -16.80 -15.86
N GLY A 15 11.39 -17.77 -15.99
CA GLY A 15 12.82 -17.52 -16.23
C GLY A 15 13.16 -16.93 -17.61
N THR A 16 12.24 -16.97 -18.58
CA THR A 16 12.43 -16.35 -19.91
C THR A 16 12.08 -14.87 -19.95
N LEU A 17 11.33 -14.35 -18.97
CA LEU A 17 10.96 -12.93 -18.88
C LEU A 17 12.16 -12.06 -18.55
N LEU A 18 12.97 -12.46 -17.56
CA LEU A 18 14.18 -11.74 -17.16
C LEU A 18 15.31 -11.81 -18.20
N ARG A 19 15.19 -12.69 -19.20
CA ARG A 19 16.13 -12.73 -20.33
C ARG A 19 15.86 -11.61 -21.35
N ASP A 20 14.66 -11.03 -21.34
CA ASP A 20 14.41 -9.82 -22.12
C ASP A 20 15.05 -8.62 -21.39
N PRO A 21 16.03 -7.95 -22.01
CA PRO A 21 16.75 -6.85 -21.37
C PRO A 21 15.81 -5.69 -20.98
N ASN A 22 14.73 -5.43 -21.74
CA ASN A 22 13.80 -4.36 -21.39
C ASN A 22 13.02 -4.69 -20.11
N VAL A 23 12.62 -5.95 -19.95
CA VAL A 23 11.94 -6.43 -18.75
C VAL A 23 12.88 -6.42 -17.57
N ALA A 24 14.13 -6.87 -17.75
CA ALA A 24 15.15 -6.82 -16.70
C ALA A 24 15.42 -5.39 -16.22
N TRP A 25 15.57 -4.42 -17.14
CA TRP A 25 15.74 -3.01 -16.80
C TRP A 25 14.54 -2.45 -16.03
N LEU A 26 13.31 -2.72 -16.49
CA LEU A 26 12.10 -2.24 -15.82
C LEU A 26 11.95 -2.86 -14.42
N MET A 27 12.13 -4.17 -14.30
CA MET A 27 11.99 -4.89 -13.03
C MET A 27 13.09 -4.51 -12.04
N GLY A 28 14.34 -4.40 -12.49
CA GLY A 28 15.47 -3.97 -11.66
C GLY A 28 15.29 -2.54 -11.17
N GLY A 29 14.91 -1.63 -12.07
CA GLY A 29 14.58 -0.25 -11.71
C GLY A 29 13.41 -0.13 -10.74
N ALA A 30 12.38 -0.95 -10.92
CA ALA A 30 11.23 -1.01 -10.00
C ALA A 30 11.65 -1.53 -8.62
N MET A 31 12.43 -2.60 -8.55
CA MET A 31 12.88 -3.16 -7.27
C MET A 31 13.73 -2.17 -6.47
N ILE A 32 14.67 -1.47 -7.14
CA ILE A 32 15.49 -0.43 -6.51
C ILE A 32 14.61 0.68 -5.93
N SER A 33 13.65 1.17 -6.72
CA SER A 33 12.70 2.20 -6.28
C SER A 33 11.82 1.72 -5.13
N LEU A 34 11.31 0.49 -5.20
CA LEU A 34 10.42 -0.09 -4.18
C LEU A 34 11.14 -0.30 -2.85
N LEU A 35 12.42 -0.66 -2.87
CA LEU A 35 13.26 -0.73 -1.68
C LEU A 35 13.56 0.67 -1.14
N GLY A 36 13.91 1.63 -2.01
CA GLY A 36 14.08 3.04 -1.66
C GLY A 36 12.88 3.62 -0.92
N ASP A 37 11.67 3.40 -1.45
CA ASP A 37 10.42 3.86 -0.85
C ASP A 37 10.27 3.37 0.61
N GLN A 38 10.83 2.19 0.97
CA GLN A 38 10.77 1.69 2.34
C GLN A 38 11.66 2.49 3.30
N PHE A 39 12.76 3.08 2.82
CA PHE A 39 13.58 3.99 3.62
C PHE A 39 12.77 5.21 4.02
N THR A 40 12.08 5.86 3.08
CA THR A 40 11.21 7.00 3.38
C THR A 40 10.00 6.59 4.24
N LEU A 41 9.43 5.40 4.02
CA LEU A 41 8.31 4.87 4.81
C LEU A 41 8.66 4.72 6.30
N VAL A 42 9.90 4.33 6.62
CA VAL A 42 10.38 4.20 8.00
C VAL A 42 10.93 5.53 8.54
N ALA A 43 11.74 6.23 7.75
CA ALA A 43 12.45 7.43 8.15
C ALA A 43 11.51 8.61 8.38
N LEU A 44 10.50 8.82 7.53
CA LEU A 44 9.65 10.01 7.61
C LEU A 44 8.80 10.03 8.89
N PRO A 45 8.09 8.96 9.29
CA PRO A 45 7.37 8.97 10.57
C PRO A 45 8.30 9.19 11.77
N TRP A 46 9.49 8.57 11.72
CA TRP A 46 10.50 8.68 12.78
C TRP A 46 11.05 10.10 12.89
N LEU A 47 11.38 10.73 11.77
CA LEU A 47 11.83 12.12 11.68
C LEU A 47 10.82 13.07 12.32
N VAL A 48 9.53 12.93 11.96
CA VAL A 48 8.48 13.81 12.47
C VAL A 48 8.35 13.70 13.99
N LEU A 49 8.42 12.47 14.54
CA LEU A 49 8.35 12.25 15.98
C LEU A 49 9.57 12.79 16.72
N GLN A 50 10.76 12.73 16.12
CA GLN A 50 11.98 13.34 16.66
C GLN A 50 11.93 14.87 16.62
N MET A 51 11.30 15.48 15.62
CA MET A 51 11.21 16.95 15.50
C MET A 51 10.13 17.56 16.38
N SER A 52 8.96 16.93 16.45
CA SER A 52 7.75 17.54 17.01
C SER A 52 7.29 16.94 18.33
N HIS A 53 7.64 15.69 18.60
CA HIS A 53 7.07 14.87 19.68
C HIS A 53 5.53 14.84 19.72
N ASP A 54 4.85 15.25 18.65
CA ASP A 54 3.40 15.39 18.58
C ASP A 54 2.81 14.43 17.53
N PRO A 55 2.01 13.43 17.95
CA PRO A 55 1.34 12.50 17.04
C PRO A 55 0.41 13.18 16.02
N PHE A 56 -0.14 14.36 16.33
CA PHE A 56 -0.97 15.11 15.39
C PHE A 56 -0.15 15.72 14.25
N VAL A 57 1.07 16.17 14.53
CA VAL A 57 2.00 16.65 13.49
C VAL A 57 2.36 15.49 12.56
N LEU A 58 2.61 14.29 13.10
CA LEU A 58 2.79 13.08 12.30
C LEU A 58 1.57 12.78 11.42
N GLY A 59 0.37 12.79 11.99
CA GLY A 59 -0.88 12.62 11.25
C GLY A 59 -1.03 13.63 10.11
N THR A 60 -0.66 14.88 10.35
CA THR A 60 -0.71 15.97 9.37
C THR A 60 0.28 15.74 8.22
N VAL A 61 1.52 15.34 8.50
CA VAL A 61 2.52 15.02 7.46
C VAL A 61 2.07 13.85 6.58
N LEU A 62 1.53 12.79 7.19
CA LEU A 62 0.98 11.66 6.44
C LEU A 62 -0.26 12.07 5.63
N ALA A 63 -1.07 13.01 6.12
CA ALA A 63 -2.15 13.62 5.36
C ALA A 63 -1.64 14.41 4.15
N LEU A 64 -0.60 15.20 4.30
CA LEU A 64 0.00 15.97 3.19
C LEU A 64 0.62 15.06 2.12
N LEU A 65 1.12 13.88 2.50
CA LEU A 65 1.52 12.86 1.51
C LEU A 65 0.32 12.18 0.85
N GLY A 66 -0.70 11.88 1.63
CA GLY A 66 -1.77 10.98 1.25
C GLY A 66 -2.95 11.64 0.54
N VAL A 67 -3.44 12.78 1.04
CA VAL A 67 -4.63 13.47 0.51
C VAL A 67 -4.39 14.00 -0.90
N PRO A 68 -3.32 14.78 -1.19
CA PRO A 68 -3.06 15.23 -2.56
C PRO A 68 -2.87 14.03 -3.50
N ARG A 69 -2.16 12.99 -3.04
CA ARG A 69 -2.01 11.77 -3.81
C ARG A 69 -3.36 11.15 -4.17
N ALA A 70 -4.28 11.00 -3.21
CA ALA A 70 -5.60 10.44 -3.44
C ALA A 70 -6.46 11.29 -4.37
N VAL A 71 -6.36 12.62 -4.29
CA VAL A 71 -7.11 13.55 -5.14
C VAL A 71 -6.56 13.59 -6.57
N PHE A 72 -5.23 13.70 -6.71
CA PHE A 72 -4.57 13.92 -7.99
C PHE A 72 -4.23 12.63 -8.75
N ILE A 73 -4.34 11.43 -8.14
CA ILE A 73 -4.09 10.16 -8.85
C ILE A 73 -4.98 9.99 -10.10
N LEU A 74 -6.21 10.50 -10.05
CA LEU A 74 -7.15 10.47 -11.17
C LEU A 74 -6.70 11.39 -12.30
N LEU A 75 -6.22 12.60 -11.95
CA LEU A 75 -5.62 13.53 -12.91
C LEU A 75 -4.33 12.93 -13.50
N GLY A 76 -3.56 12.21 -12.68
CA GLY A 76 -2.38 11.47 -13.11
C GLY A 76 -2.66 10.49 -14.24
N GLY A 77 -3.78 9.75 -14.17
CA GLY A 77 -4.23 8.89 -15.27
C GLY A 77 -4.44 9.65 -16.57
N ALA A 78 -5.21 10.74 -16.54
CA ALA A 78 -5.46 11.56 -17.73
C ALA A 78 -4.19 12.18 -18.33
N VAL A 79 -3.23 12.58 -17.48
CA VAL A 79 -1.91 13.09 -17.93
C VAL A 79 -1.10 11.97 -18.59
N VAL A 80 -1.14 10.75 -18.04
CA VAL A 80 -0.46 9.56 -18.60
C VAL A 80 -1.11 9.07 -19.89
N ASP A 81 -2.37 9.39 -20.13
CA ASP A 81 -3.03 9.08 -21.40
C ASP A 81 -2.68 10.13 -22.48
N ARG A 82 -2.57 11.41 -22.09
CA ARG A 82 -2.21 12.51 -23.01
C ARG A 82 -0.72 12.53 -23.36
N TYR A 83 0.14 12.21 -22.41
CA TYR A 83 1.59 12.17 -22.56
C TYR A 83 2.08 10.73 -22.42
N SER A 84 3.25 10.36 -22.96
CA SER A 84 3.69 8.96 -22.82
C SER A 84 3.94 8.57 -21.35
N PRO A 85 3.53 7.36 -20.90
CA PRO A 85 3.74 6.91 -19.51
C PRO A 85 5.20 6.98 -19.07
N LYS A 86 6.13 6.68 -19.99
CA LYS A 86 7.57 6.81 -19.75
C LYS A 86 7.99 8.22 -19.36
N ARG A 87 7.48 9.25 -20.06
CA ARG A 87 7.83 10.66 -19.77
C ARG A 87 7.29 11.12 -18.42
N VAL A 88 6.03 10.79 -18.14
CA VAL A 88 5.40 11.14 -16.85
C VAL A 88 6.11 10.43 -15.69
N LEU A 89 6.42 9.14 -15.85
CA LEU A 89 7.15 8.38 -14.84
C LEU A 89 8.57 8.93 -14.63
N MET A 90 9.29 9.26 -15.71
CA MET A 90 10.60 9.90 -15.61
C MET A 90 10.51 11.21 -14.83
N LEU A 91 9.59 12.12 -15.20
CA LEU A 91 9.42 13.39 -14.50
C LEU A 91 9.14 13.19 -13.01
N SER A 92 8.23 12.27 -12.66
CA SER A 92 7.93 11.93 -11.26
C SER A 92 9.17 11.46 -10.50
N LYS A 93 10.03 10.64 -11.12
CA LYS A 93 11.30 10.20 -10.50
C LYS A 93 12.29 11.34 -10.28
N HIS A 94 12.41 12.27 -11.24
CA HIS A 94 13.30 13.44 -11.08
C HIS A 94 12.79 14.37 -9.98
N VAL A 95 11.48 14.64 -9.95
CA VAL A 95 10.89 15.49 -8.91
C VAL A 95 11.07 14.85 -7.53
N ASN A 96 10.81 13.55 -7.37
CA ASN A 96 11.03 12.86 -6.09
C ASN A 96 12.53 12.84 -5.69
N THR A 97 13.44 12.67 -6.65
CA THR A 97 14.90 12.80 -6.39
C THR A 97 15.24 14.16 -5.79
N LEU A 98 14.73 15.24 -6.39
CA LEU A 98 15.00 16.60 -5.90
C LEU A 98 14.38 16.85 -4.54
N LEU A 99 13.13 16.41 -4.32
CA LEU A 99 12.43 16.62 -3.05
C LEU A 99 13.05 15.83 -1.89
N LEU A 100 13.37 14.55 -2.12
CA LEU A 100 14.01 13.70 -1.11
C LEU A 100 15.48 14.10 -0.91
N GLY A 101 16.18 14.51 -1.97
CA GLY A 101 17.52 15.06 -1.89
C GLY A 101 17.55 16.38 -1.10
N ALA A 102 16.58 17.26 -1.31
CA ALA A 102 16.41 18.48 -0.53
C ALA A 102 16.08 18.17 0.94
N LEU A 103 15.19 17.20 1.21
CA LEU A 103 14.90 16.75 2.56
C LEU A 103 16.15 16.22 3.26
N ALA A 104 16.92 15.36 2.58
CA ALA A 104 18.18 14.82 3.09
C ALA A 104 19.20 15.93 3.36
N ALA A 105 19.39 16.86 2.42
CA ALA A 105 20.32 17.97 2.57
C ALA A 105 19.92 18.89 3.73
N LEU A 106 18.67 19.34 3.78
CA LEU A 106 18.18 20.20 4.87
C LEU A 106 18.32 19.52 6.23
N LEU A 107 18.12 18.20 6.30
CA LEU A 107 18.30 17.45 7.53
C LEU A 107 19.78 17.35 7.94
N LEU A 108 20.67 17.01 6.99
CA LEU A 108 22.10 16.84 7.25
C LEU A 108 22.81 18.17 7.57
N PHE A 109 22.36 19.27 6.98
CA PHE A 109 22.87 20.63 7.25
C PHE A 109 22.11 21.37 8.36
N GLN A 110 21.23 20.69 9.09
CA GLN A 110 20.45 21.24 10.21
C GLN A 110 19.58 22.47 9.85
N GLY A 111 19.17 22.60 8.59
CA GLY A 111 18.28 23.65 8.09
C GLY A 111 16.80 23.25 8.03
N LEU A 112 16.46 22.00 8.41
CA LEU A 112 15.11 21.48 8.28
C LEU A 112 14.18 22.08 9.35
N THR A 113 13.17 22.82 8.91
CA THR A 113 12.08 23.32 9.75
C THR A 113 10.79 22.53 9.49
N LEU A 114 9.83 22.64 10.41
CA LEU A 114 8.52 21.99 10.24
C LEU A 114 7.77 22.49 8.98
N ALA A 115 7.94 23.77 8.64
CA ALA A 115 7.36 24.35 7.42
C ALA A 115 7.94 23.71 6.15
N TRP A 116 9.26 23.51 6.10
CA TRP A 116 9.90 22.79 5.00
C TRP A 116 9.44 21.34 4.93
N LEU A 117 9.32 20.67 6.08
CA LEU A 117 8.83 19.29 6.14
C LEU A 117 7.41 19.17 5.57
N TYR A 118 6.51 20.09 5.89
CA TYR A 118 5.17 20.13 5.30
C TYR A 118 5.19 20.38 3.79
N ALA A 119 5.99 21.34 3.32
CA ALA A 119 6.10 21.65 1.89
C ALA A 119 6.67 20.46 1.09
N LEU A 120 7.69 19.80 1.62
CA LEU A 120 8.32 18.63 0.99
C LEU A 120 7.37 17.43 0.99
N ALA A 121 6.67 17.16 2.10
CA ALA A 121 5.67 16.10 2.17
C ALA A 121 4.54 16.31 1.15
N LEU A 122 4.03 17.54 1.01
CA LEU A 122 3.05 17.88 0.00
C LEU A 122 3.58 17.64 -1.42
N GLY A 123 4.81 18.10 -1.71
CA GLY A 123 5.46 17.91 -3.00
C GLY A 123 5.66 16.43 -3.36
N ILE A 124 6.10 15.61 -2.41
CA ILE A 124 6.31 14.17 -2.59
C ILE A 124 4.97 13.48 -2.87
N GLY A 125 3.93 13.83 -2.11
CA GLY A 125 2.57 13.33 -2.31
C GLY A 125 2.03 13.62 -3.71
N LEU A 126 2.21 14.87 -4.18
CA LEU A 126 1.85 15.29 -5.54
C LEU A 126 2.66 14.54 -6.61
N ALA A 127 3.98 14.49 -6.49
CA ALA A 127 4.84 13.81 -7.46
C ALA A 127 4.49 12.32 -7.59
N THR A 128 4.17 11.67 -6.47
CA THR A 128 3.77 10.27 -6.41
C THR A 128 2.39 10.04 -7.04
N ALA A 129 1.47 11.02 -6.96
CA ALA A 129 0.14 10.95 -7.55
C ALA A 129 0.18 10.68 -9.07
N PHE A 130 1.15 11.28 -9.77
CA PHE A 130 1.37 11.07 -11.20
C PHE A 130 2.23 9.83 -11.49
N GLY A 131 3.15 9.49 -10.58
CA GLY A 131 4.07 8.36 -10.73
C GLY A 131 3.38 6.99 -10.70
N ILE A 132 2.39 6.80 -9.83
CA ILE A 132 1.66 5.52 -9.69
C ILE A 132 0.97 5.09 -11.00
N PRO A 133 0.07 5.90 -11.60
CA PRO A 133 -0.60 5.52 -12.85
C PRO A 133 0.40 5.34 -14.00
N ALA A 134 1.45 6.16 -14.05
CA ALA A 134 2.49 6.03 -15.07
C ALA A 134 3.25 4.70 -14.94
N ALA A 135 3.57 4.27 -13.72
CA ALA A 135 4.24 2.99 -13.45
C ALA A 135 3.37 1.78 -13.83
N THR A 136 2.06 1.83 -13.54
CA THR A 136 1.14 0.74 -13.92
C THR A 136 0.96 0.65 -15.43
N SER A 137 0.98 1.78 -16.15
CA SER A 137 0.85 1.82 -17.61
C SER A 137 2.14 1.50 -18.36
N MET A 138 3.30 1.51 -17.68
CA MET A 138 4.59 1.15 -18.28
C MET A 138 4.73 -0.34 -18.53
N LEU A 139 4.25 -1.20 -17.61
CA LEU A 139 4.45 -2.64 -17.72
C LEU A 139 3.85 -3.23 -19.01
N PRO A 140 2.61 -2.85 -19.42
CA PRO A 140 2.04 -3.26 -20.70
C PRO A 140 2.79 -2.82 -21.96
N GLN A 141 3.63 -1.79 -21.86
CA GLN A 141 4.40 -1.27 -23.00
C GLN A 141 5.76 -1.96 -23.16
N VAL A 142 6.13 -2.84 -22.22
CA VAL A 142 7.46 -3.47 -22.18
C VAL A 142 7.38 -4.97 -22.42
N VAL A 143 6.24 -5.60 -22.11
CA VAL A 143 6.03 -7.04 -22.34
C VAL A 143 4.95 -7.29 -23.37
N ARG A 144 5.03 -8.44 -24.06
CA ARG A 144 3.97 -8.89 -24.96
C ARG A 144 2.69 -9.21 -24.17
N PRO A 145 1.49 -9.10 -24.76
CA PRO A 145 0.23 -9.38 -24.07
C PRO A 145 0.18 -10.74 -23.36
N GLN A 146 0.77 -11.78 -23.97
CA GLN A 146 0.83 -13.15 -23.43
C GLN A 146 1.71 -13.27 -22.17
N GLN A 147 2.64 -12.33 -21.99
CA GLN A 147 3.59 -12.27 -20.88
C GLN A 147 3.09 -11.40 -19.72
N LEU A 148 2.04 -10.60 -19.92
CA LEU A 148 1.50 -9.67 -18.92
C LEU A 148 1.13 -10.34 -17.59
N PRO A 149 0.44 -11.50 -17.54
CA PRO A 149 0.07 -12.10 -16.26
C PRO A 149 1.28 -12.51 -15.43
N ALA A 150 2.31 -13.04 -16.09
CA ALA A 150 3.55 -13.45 -15.44
C ALA A 150 4.36 -12.22 -14.98
N ALA A 151 4.42 -11.17 -15.78
CA ALA A 151 5.07 -9.91 -15.42
C ALA A 151 4.37 -9.20 -14.25
N ASN A 152 3.04 -9.17 -14.22
CA ASN A 152 2.25 -8.64 -13.10
C ASN A 152 2.49 -9.44 -11.82
N SER A 153 2.50 -10.77 -11.91
CA SER A 153 2.80 -11.65 -10.77
C SER A 153 4.19 -11.38 -10.20
N MET A 154 5.17 -11.15 -11.08
CA MET A 154 6.53 -10.81 -10.69
C MET A 154 6.59 -9.44 -10.01
N MET A 155 5.96 -8.41 -10.57
CA MET A 155 5.89 -7.07 -9.96
C MET A 155 5.25 -7.10 -8.58
N LEU A 156 4.17 -7.87 -8.42
CA LEU A 156 3.54 -8.07 -7.11
C LEU A 156 4.50 -8.74 -6.12
N GLY A 157 5.22 -9.78 -6.56
CA GLY A 157 6.25 -10.44 -5.77
C GLY A 157 7.38 -9.49 -5.33
N LEU A 158 7.87 -8.64 -6.23
CA LEU A 158 8.91 -7.64 -5.91
C LEU A 158 8.42 -6.61 -4.89
N ARG A 159 7.20 -6.11 -5.04
CA ARG A 159 6.58 -5.18 -4.08
C ARG A 159 6.48 -5.82 -2.70
N GLN A 160 6.09 -7.09 -2.66
CA GLN A 160 5.85 -7.77 -1.42
C GLN A 160 7.13 -8.21 -0.71
N LEU A 161 8.14 -8.59 -1.48
CA LEU A 161 9.50 -8.78 -0.98
C LEU A 161 10.07 -7.46 -0.43
N SER A 162 9.86 -6.35 -1.14
CA SER A 162 10.30 -5.02 -0.67
C SER A 162 9.62 -4.63 0.64
N PHE A 163 8.32 -4.87 0.78
CA PHE A 163 7.57 -4.58 1.99
C PHE A 163 7.97 -5.46 3.20
N PHE A 164 8.50 -6.66 2.93
CA PHE A 164 9.06 -7.53 3.97
C PHE A 164 10.48 -7.11 4.38
N VAL A 165 11.38 -6.97 3.41
CA VAL A 165 12.82 -6.78 3.69
C VAL A 165 13.18 -5.31 3.89
N GLY A 166 12.56 -4.41 3.15
CA GLY A 166 12.95 -3.01 3.10
C GLY A 166 12.79 -2.25 4.42
N PRO A 167 11.68 -2.37 5.17
CA PRO A 167 11.55 -1.69 6.46
C PRO A 167 12.61 -2.13 7.48
N LEU A 168 13.00 -3.41 7.48
CA LEU A 168 14.08 -3.90 8.34
C LEU A 168 15.42 -3.27 7.95
N LEU A 169 15.76 -3.27 6.66
CA LEU A 169 16.98 -2.64 6.16
C LEU A 169 17.02 -1.14 6.48
N ALA A 170 15.90 -0.44 6.30
CA ALA A 170 15.77 0.97 6.62
C ALA A 170 15.97 1.24 8.11
N GLY A 171 15.29 0.48 8.98
CA GLY A 171 15.41 0.63 10.43
C GLY A 171 16.81 0.32 10.95
N LEU A 172 17.45 -0.73 10.44
CA LEU A 172 18.82 -1.09 10.79
C LEU A 172 19.83 -0.04 10.30
N LEU A 173 19.65 0.50 9.10
CA LEU A 173 20.49 1.56 8.58
C LEU A 173 20.39 2.84 9.42
N ILE A 174 19.16 3.27 9.76
CA ILE A 174 18.96 4.45 10.59
C ILE A 174 19.62 4.25 11.96
N ALA A 175 19.49 3.06 12.55
CA ALA A 175 20.11 2.74 13.84
C ALA A 175 21.64 2.61 13.77
N ALA A 176 22.20 2.06 12.68
CA ALA A 176 23.65 1.89 12.52
C ALA A 176 24.38 3.22 12.35
N PHE A 177 23.72 4.20 11.72
CA PHE A 177 24.23 5.56 11.54
C PHE A 177 23.61 6.57 12.53
N ALA A 178 22.91 6.09 13.54
CA ALA A 178 22.53 6.90 14.70
C ALA A 178 23.80 7.25 15.46
N SER A 179 24.02 8.54 15.72
CA SER A 179 25.26 9.02 16.34
C SER A 179 25.43 8.41 17.73
N SER A 180 26.45 7.55 17.91
CA SER A 180 26.78 6.93 19.21
C SER A 180 27.62 7.82 20.13
N HIS A 181 28.03 9.00 19.66
CA HIS A 181 28.96 9.88 20.39
C HIS A 181 28.55 11.35 20.23
N GLY A 182 27.99 11.93 21.29
CA GLY A 182 28.26 13.32 21.69
C GLY A 182 28.00 14.50 20.74
N ASP A 183 27.28 14.35 19.62
CA ASP A 183 26.88 15.53 18.85
C ASP A 183 25.82 16.32 19.62
N VAL A 184 26.24 17.48 20.09
CA VAL A 184 25.40 18.56 20.64
C VAL A 184 24.52 19.07 19.50
N GLY A 185 23.42 18.37 19.24
CA GLY A 185 22.42 18.70 18.23
C GLY A 185 21.06 18.09 18.58
N LEU A 186 19.99 18.82 18.27
CA LEU A 186 18.60 18.60 18.71
C LEU A 186 17.98 17.23 18.35
N MET A 187 18.63 16.36 17.57
CA MET A 187 18.04 15.11 17.03
C MET A 187 19.05 13.95 16.98
N ARG A 188 18.78 12.88 17.74
CA ARG A 188 19.69 11.73 17.97
C ARG A 188 20.04 10.95 16.69
N ASP A 189 19.09 10.86 15.76
CA ASP A 189 19.19 9.99 14.58
C ASP A 189 19.31 10.77 13.25
N ALA A 190 19.64 12.07 13.30
CA ALA A 190 19.60 12.95 12.13
C ALA A 190 20.49 12.45 10.97
N ARG A 191 21.69 11.93 11.26
CA ARG A 191 22.60 11.39 10.23
C ARG A 191 22.02 10.14 9.57
N GLY A 192 21.56 9.16 10.35
CA GLY A 192 20.94 7.94 9.85
C GLY A 192 19.67 8.22 9.03
N LEU A 193 18.83 9.14 9.48
CA LEU A 193 17.66 9.62 8.74
C LEU A 193 18.05 10.32 7.43
N GLY A 194 19.04 11.20 7.46
CA GLY A 194 19.54 11.91 6.29
C GLY A 194 20.09 10.94 5.23
N ILE A 195 20.85 9.93 5.66
CA ILE A 195 21.36 8.87 4.76
C ILE A 195 20.19 8.06 4.19
N ALA A 196 19.17 7.72 5.00
CA ALA A 196 18.00 6.99 4.51
C ALA A 196 17.26 7.76 3.39
N PHE A 197 17.01 9.06 3.55
CA PHE A 197 16.40 9.88 2.49
C PHE A 197 17.33 10.05 1.28
N ALA A 198 18.64 10.17 1.48
CA ALA A 198 19.60 10.25 0.39
C ALA A 198 19.65 8.94 -0.42
N LEU A 199 19.59 7.79 0.25
CA LEU A 199 19.52 6.49 -0.42
C LEU A 199 18.24 6.34 -1.21
N ASP A 200 17.11 6.80 -0.70
CA ASP A 200 15.87 6.80 -1.47
C ASP A 200 15.95 7.74 -2.70
N ALA A 201 16.49 8.94 -2.53
CA ALA A 201 16.74 9.86 -3.65
C ALA A 201 17.66 9.22 -4.72
N LEU A 202 18.73 8.53 -4.31
CA LEU A 202 19.60 7.78 -5.21
C LEU A 202 18.88 6.59 -5.86
N SER A 203 17.95 5.95 -5.15
CA SER A 203 17.10 4.89 -5.69
C SER A 203 16.26 5.41 -6.86
N PHE A 204 15.72 6.63 -6.74
CA PHE A 204 14.97 7.29 -7.81
C PHE A 204 15.85 7.62 -9.01
N VAL A 205 17.10 8.08 -8.80
CA VAL A 205 18.08 8.30 -9.87
C VAL A 205 18.41 7.01 -10.60
N ALA A 206 18.76 5.95 -9.87
CA ALA A 206 19.06 4.64 -10.45
C ALA A 206 17.84 4.08 -11.21
N SER A 207 16.64 4.25 -10.65
CA SER A 207 15.40 3.83 -11.29
C SER A 207 15.07 4.67 -12.54
N ALA A 208 15.41 5.96 -12.56
CA ALA A 208 15.28 6.81 -13.75
C ALA A 208 16.29 6.41 -14.84
N PHE A 209 17.53 6.08 -14.46
CA PHE A 209 18.55 5.58 -15.38
C PHE A 209 18.12 4.27 -16.04
N THR A 210 17.70 3.28 -15.25
CA THR A 210 17.21 2.00 -15.76
C THR A 210 15.97 2.18 -16.65
N LEU A 211 15.04 3.07 -16.28
CA LEU A 211 13.87 3.41 -17.10
C LEU A 211 14.26 4.09 -18.41
N ALA A 212 15.32 4.91 -18.44
CA ALA A 212 15.83 5.51 -19.67
C ALA A 212 16.26 4.44 -20.68
N CYS A 213 16.90 3.36 -20.21
CA CYS A 213 17.34 2.21 -21.01
C CYS A 213 16.19 1.36 -21.56
N VAL A 214 14.99 1.41 -20.95
CA VAL A 214 13.83 0.64 -21.41
C VAL A 214 13.33 1.16 -22.75
N ARG A 215 13.26 0.30 -23.77
CA ARG A 215 12.60 0.61 -25.05
C ARG A 215 11.12 0.25 -24.97
N THR A 216 10.24 1.23 -25.18
CA THR A 216 8.79 1.04 -25.17
C THR A 216 8.30 0.55 -26.52
N LEU A 217 7.38 -0.40 -26.51
CA LEU A 217 6.58 -0.76 -27.67
C LEU A 217 5.66 0.41 -28.08
N PRO A 218 5.23 0.50 -29.35
CA PRO A 218 4.28 1.51 -29.79
C PRO A 218 3.05 1.52 -28.88
N PRO A 219 2.54 2.70 -28.51
CA PRO A 219 1.39 2.80 -27.62
C PRO A 219 0.19 2.12 -28.26
N VAL A 220 -0.34 1.08 -27.62
CA VAL A 220 -1.69 0.63 -27.92
C VAL A 220 -2.60 1.67 -27.29
N VAL A 221 -3.18 2.56 -28.10
CA VAL A 221 -4.11 3.58 -27.64
C VAL A 221 -5.32 2.87 -27.03
N HIS A 222 -5.43 2.88 -25.71
CA HIS A 222 -6.65 2.45 -25.04
C HIS A 222 -7.47 3.70 -24.75
N SER A 223 -8.61 3.83 -25.42
CA SER A 223 -9.61 4.84 -25.07
C SER A 223 -10.27 4.39 -23.77
N HIS A 224 -9.95 5.07 -22.67
CA HIS A 224 -10.68 4.90 -21.41
C HIS A 224 -11.58 6.11 -21.20
N ALA A 225 -12.85 5.83 -20.89
CA ALA A 225 -13.81 6.84 -20.47
C ALA A 225 -13.29 7.62 -19.25
N SER A 226 -13.78 8.85 -19.06
CA SER A 226 -13.45 9.71 -17.92
C SER A 226 -13.36 8.92 -16.61
N VAL A 227 -12.23 9.04 -15.92
CA VAL A 227 -11.95 8.34 -14.65
C VAL A 227 -13.06 8.61 -13.62
N PHE A 228 -13.61 9.82 -13.59
CA PHE A 228 -14.74 10.16 -12.71
C PHE A 228 -16.01 9.40 -13.08
N THR A 229 -16.30 9.28 -14.38
CA THR A 229 -17.43 8.47 -14.86
C THR A 229 -17.21 6.99 -14.53
N ALA A 230 -15.98 6.48 -14.68
CA ALA A 230 -15.61 5.11 -14.34
C ALA A 230 -15.75 4.81 -12.83
N VAL A 231 -15.30 5.73 -11.96
CA VAL A 231 -15.47 5.63 -10.50
C VAL A 231 -16.95 5.72 -10.11
N ALA A 232 -17.71 6.67 -10.67
CA ALA A 232 -19.13 6.84 -10.39
C ALA A 232 -19.96 5.62 -10.86
N GLU A 233 -19.64 5.05 -12.02
CA GLU A 233 -20.24 3.80 -12.51
C GLU A 233 -19.85 2.60 -11.64
N GLY A 234 -18.60 2.55 -11.18
CA GLY A 234 -18.12 1.54 -10.22
C GLY A 234 -18.88 1.60 -8.90
N LEU A 235 -19.01 2.79 -8.32
CA LEU A 235 -19.78 3.04 -7.09
C LEU A 235 -21.25 2.65 -7.27
N ARG A 236 -21.87 3.07 -8.37
CA ARG A 236 -23.27 2.75 -8.69
C ARG A 236 -23.48 1.24 -8.85
N SER A 237 -22.52 0.54 -9.44
CA SER A 237 -22.57 -0.92 -9.59
C SER A 237 -22.41 -1.64 -8.26
N PHE A 238 -21.48 -1.20 -7.40
CA PHE A 238 -21.33 -1.72 -6.04
C PHE A 238 -22.59 -1.49 -5.21
N TRP A 239 -23.25 -0.35 -5.38
CA TRP A 239 -24.45 -0.01 -4.63
C TRP A 239 -25.68 -0.85 -5.00
N ARG A 240 -25.71 -1.40 -6.23
CA ARG A 240 -26.76 -2.30 -6.71
C ARG A 240 -26.62 -3.71 -6.17
N ASP A 241 -25.40 -4.18 -5.93
CA ASP A 241 -25.15 -5.50 -5.35
C ASP A 241 -25.10 -5.42 -3.82
N ARG A 242 -26.07 -6.04 -3.15
CA ARG A 242 -26.20 -6.02 -1.68
C ARG A 242 -24.95 -6.52 -0.94
N ALA A 243 -24.25 -7.53 -1.47
CA ALA A 243 -23.05 -8.06 -0.84
C ALA A 243 -21.87 -7.11 -1.01
N LEU A 244 -21.65 -6.60 -2.24
CA LEU A 244 -20.58 -5.63 -2.51
C LEU A 244 -20.78 -4.35 -1.72
N ARG A 245 -22.02 -3.83 -1.63
CA ARG A 245 -22.35 -2.68 -0.81
C ARG A 245 -22.03 -2.90 0.67
N SER A 246 -22.37 -4.07 1.21
CA SER A 246 -22.10 -4.40 2.61
C SER A 246 -20.60 -4.48 2.88
N CYS A 247 -19.84 -5.16 2.00
CA CYS A 247 -18.39 -5.22 2.09
C CYS A 247 -17.73 -3.84 1.94
N LEU A 248 -18.22 -3.00 1.03
CA LEU A 248 -17.71 -1.64 0.81
C LEU A 248 -17.84 -0.77 2.07
N LEU A 249 -19.02 -0.75 2.69
CA LEU A 249 -19.28 0.01 3.92
C LEU A 249 -18.42 -0.54 5.07
N TYR A 250 -18.34 -1.86 5.18
CA TYR A 250 -17.53 -2.53 6.18
C TYR A 250 -16.04 -2.20 6.03
N TRP A 251 -15.45 -2.38 4.83
CA TRP A 251 -14.04 -2.08 4.60
C TRP A 251 -13.71 -0.59 4.75
N SER A 252 -14.66 0.29 4.44
CA SER A 252 -14.50 1.73 4.67
C SER A 252 -14.41 2.05 6.17
N ALA A 253 -15.26 1.41 6.98
CA ALA A 253 -15.19 1.52 8.43
C ALA A 253 -13.88 0.92 8.98
N VAL A 254 -13.48 -0.27 8.55
CA VAL A 254 -12.20 -0.90 8.94
C VAL A 254 -11.01 -0.01 8.55
N ALA A 255 -10.99 0.50 7.31
CA ALA A 255 -9.91 1.36 6.83
C ALA A 255 -9.82 2.65 7.63
N LEU A 256 -10.95 3.25 8.01
CA LEU A 256 -10.98 4.47 8.81
C LEU A 256 -10.58 4.22 10.27
N LEU A 257 -10.92 3.07 10.85
CA LEU A 257 -10.66 2.74 12.25
C LEU A 257 -9.25 2.19 12.51
N ILE A 258 -8.65 1.47 11.55
CA ILE A 258 -7.42 0.69 11.79
C ILE A 258 -6.19 1.24 11.06
N THR A 259 -6.34 1.82 9.88
CA THR A 259 -5.17 2.25 9.09
C THR A 259 -4.35 3.32 9.81
N GLY A 260 -5.01 4.31 10.40
CA GLY A 260 -4.40 5.39 11.17
C GLY A 260 -3.67 4.89 12.42
N PRO A 261 -4.30 4.07 13.29
CA PRO A 261 -3.60 3.43 14.40
C PRO A 261 -2.37 2.65 13.95
N VAL A 262 -2.42 1.89 12.86
CA VAL A 262 -1.21 1.19 12.37
C VAL A 262 -0.12 2.18 11.92
N GLN A 263 -0.48 3.26 11.20
CA GLN A 263 0.49 4.23 10.68
C GLN A 263 1.09 5.17 11.74
N ILE A 264 0.32 5.53 12.78
CA ILE A 264 0.73 6.49 13.81
C ILE A 264 1.20 5.78 15.09
N ALA A 265 0.48 4.76 15.54
CA ALA A 265 0.73 4.11 16.82
C ALA A 265 1.99 3.25 16.80
N LEU A 266 2.33 2.61 15.67
CA LEU A 266 3.55 1.79 15.56
C LEU A 266 4.85 2.60 15.67
N PRO A 267 5.07 3.70 14.92
CA PRO A 267 6.27 4.51 15.10
C PRO A 267 6.29 5.17 16.49
N LEU A 268 5.12 5.55 17.04
CA LEU A 268 5.04 6.08 18.40
C LEU A 268 5.38 5.02 19.47
N LEU A 269 4.95 3.78 19.29
CA LEU A 269 5.29 2.65 20.16
C LEU A 269 6.79 2.40 20.17
N ALA A 270 7.42 2.41 19.00
CA ALA A 270 8.86 2.28 18.88
C ALA A 270 9.64 3.46 19.49
N ASN A 271 9.07 4.67 19.49
CA ASN A 271 9.69 5.86 20.11
C ASN A 271 9.43 5.96 21.63
N SER A 272 8.36 5.35 22.13
CA SER A 272 7.92 5.48 23.53
C SER A 272 8.78 4.72 24.54
N ARG A 273 9.58 3.75 24.09
CA ARG A 273 10.38 2.88 24.97
C ARG A 273 11.88 3.12 24.79
N PRO A 274 12.68 3.26 25.86
CA PRO A 274 14.11 3.55 25.77
C PRO A 274 14.92 2.47 25.03
N THR A 275 14.47 1.22 25.06
CA THR A 275 15.11 0.09 24.38
C THR A 275 14.73 -0.02 22.90
N PHE A 276 13.71 0.72 22.47
CA PHE A 276 13.21 0.69 21.10
C PHE A 276 13.71 1.92 20.34
N GLY A 277 13.69 1.82 19.00
CA GLY A 277 14.26 2.81 18.10
C GLY A 277 13.80 2.55 16.66
N ALA A 278 14.43 3.22 15.69
CA ALA A 278 14.15 3.00 14.28
C ALA A 278 14.29 1.52 13.85
N ALA A 279 15.26 0.79 14.40
CA ALA A 279 15.41 -0.65 14.17
C ALA A 279 14.23 -1.48 14.70
N ALA A 280 13.65 -1.11 15.85
CA ALA A 280 12.47 -1.76 16.38
C ALA A 280 11.25 -1.50 15.47
N PHE A 281 11.05 -0.26 15.02
CA PHE A 281 9.98 0.08 14.07
C PHE A 281 10.14 -0.67 12.75
N GLY A 282 11.35 -0.70 12.19
CA GLY A 282 11.67 -1.47 10.98
C GLY A 282 11.41 -2.97 11.15
N SER A 283 11.77 -3.54 12.31
CA SER A 283 11.53 -4.95 12.64
C SER A 283 10.04 -5.28 12.74
N LEU A 284 9.26 -4.40 13.36
CA LEU A 284 7.80 -4.51 13.48
C LEU A 284 7.13 -4.50 12.09
N MET A 285 7.53 -3.55 11.22
CA MET A 285 7.01 -3.45 9.86
C MET A 285 7.43 -4.66 8.99
N ALA A 286 8.66 -5.13 9.15
CA ALA A 286 9.13 -6.34 8.47
C ALA A 286 8.38 -7.59 8.94
N ALA A 287 8.09 -7.71 10.24
CA ALA A 287 7.26 -8.80 10.76
C ALA A 287 5.86 -8.79 10.13
N TYR A 288 5.23 -7.62 10.04
CA TYR A 288 3.95 -7.45 9.35
C TYR A 288 4.03 -7.82 7.86
N GLY A 289 5.07 -7.36 7.14
CA GLY A 289 5.29 -7.67 5.73
C GLY A 289 5.57 -9.15 5.47
N GLY A 290 6.41 -9.78 6.29
CA GLY A 290 6.73 -11.20 6.23
C GLY A 290 5.55 -12.09 6.58
N GLY A 291 4.77 -11.70 7.60
CA GLY A 291 3.48 -12.31 7.91
C GLY A 291 2.54 -12.22 6.71
N THR A 292 2.42 -11.04 6.09
CA THR A 292 1.57 -10.84 4.90
C THR A 292 1.96 -11.77 3.76
N LEU A 293 3.26 -11.91 3.46
CA LEU A 293 3.74 -12.88 2.48
C LEU A 293 3.34 -14.31 2.81
N ALA A 294 3.56 -14.75 4.06
CA ALA A 294 3.17 -16.08 4.51
C ALA A 294 1.65 -16.32 4.38
N GLY A 295 0.84 -15.32 4.73
CA GLY A 295 -0.62 -15.34 4.56
C GLY A 295 -1.07 -15.53 3.11
N MET A 296 -0.42 -14.84 2.16
CA MET A 296 -0.70 -15.02 0.73
C MET A 296 -0.36 -16.43 0.24
N ILE A 297 0.78 -16.96 0.68
CA ILE A 297 1.20 -18.33 0.34
C ILE A 297 0.18 -19.34 0.89
N VAL A 298 -0.26 -19.18 2.13
CA VAL A 298 -1.29 -20.03 2.75
C VAL A 298 -2.60 -19.95 1.97
N SER A 299 -3.02 -18.75 1.54
CA SER A 299 -4.23 -18.56 0.73
C SER A 299 -4.17 -19.32 -0.60
N GLY A 300 -3.01 -19.30 -1.27
CA GLY A 300 -2.78 -20.03 -2.52
C GLY A 300 -2.65 -21.55 -2.34
N ALA A 301 -1.98 -22.00 -1.28
CA ALA A 301 -1.73 -23.42 -1.01
C ALA A 301 -2.96 -24.14 -0.45
N ARG A 302 -3.81 -23.43 0.29
CA ARG A 302 -5.01 -23.99 0.91
C ARG A 302 -6.22 -23.08 0.67
N PRO A 303 -6.73 -23.00 -0.58
CA PRO A 303 -7.85 -22.12 -0.93
C PRO A 303 -9.17 -22.49 -0.23
N GLN A 304 -9.23 -23.69 0.37
CA GLN A 304 -10.36 -24.25 1.08
C GLN A 304 -10.41 -23.91 2.58
N LEU A 305 -9.39 -23.24 3.16
CA LEU A 305 -9.37 -22.81 4.57
C LEU A 305 -10.36 -21.66 4.85
N ARG A 306 -11.65 -21.88 4.60
CA ARG A 306 -12.69 -20.87 4.79
C ARG A 306 -13.61 -21.32 5.92
N ALA A 307 -14.21 -20.35 6.60
CA ALA A 307 -15.39 -20.64 7.40
C ALA A 307 -16.56 -21.00 6.46
N VAL A 308 -17.77 -21.13 7.02
CA VAL A 308 -18.99 -21.52 6.29
C VAL A 308 -19.23 -20.66 5.03
N ASN A 309 -18.85 -19.38 5.06
CA ASN A 309 -18.86 -18.50 3.90
C ASN A 309 -17.77 -17.40 4.01
N LEU A 310 -17.54 -16.68 2.90
CA LEU A 310 -16.58 -15.58 2.87
C LEU A 310 -16.87 -14.50 3.93
N GLY A 311 -18.12 -14.07 4.06
CA GLY A 311 -18.49 -13.00 4.99
C GLY A 311 -18.10 -13.32 6.44
N LEU A 312 -18.40 -14.53 6.91
CA LEU A 312 -17.99 -15.02 8.22
C LEU A 312 -16.47 -15.15 8.33
N THR A 313 -15.79 -15.58 7.28
CA THR A 313 -14.33 -15.67 7.28
C THR A 313 -13.68 -14.29 7.47
N ILE A 314 -14.17 -13.26 6.77
CA ILE A 314 -13.71 -11.87 6.92
C ILE A 314 -13.92 -11.41 8.37
N LEU A 315 -15.13 -11.60 8.90
CA LEU A 315 -15.48 -11.16 10.25
C LEU A 315 -14.67 -11.86 11.35
N LEU A 316 -14.45 -13.17 11.24
CA LEU A 316 -13.65 -13.93 12.20
C LEU A 316 -12.18 -13.50 12.17
N VAL A 317 -11.63 -13.29 10.98
CA VAL A 317 -10.25 -12.84 10.84
C VAL A 317 -10.08 -11.42 11.39
N ASP A 318 -11.00 -10.51 11.08
CA ASP A 318 -10.93 -9.14 11.61
C ASP A 318 -11.15 -9.09 13.13
N ALA A 319 -11.99 -9.94 13.70
CA ALA A 319 -12.11 -10.08 15.15
C ALA A 319 -10.78 -10.54 15.77
N LEU A 320 -10.13 -11.54 15.16
CA LEU A 320 -8.83 -12.02 15.62
C LEU A 320 -7.75 -10.95 15.48
N VAL A 321 -7.72 -10.21 14.38
CA VAL A 321 -6.83 -9.05 14.20
C VAL A 321 -7.06 -8.01 15.30
N GLY A 322 -8.33 -7.70 15.59
CA GLY A 322 -8.68 -6.75 16.66
C GLY A 322 -8.17 -7.21 18.03
N LEU A 323 -8.36 -8.48 18.37
CA LEU A 323 -7.86 -9.08 19.62
C LEU A 323 -6.33 -9.08 19.70
N LEU A 324 -5.63 -9.39 18.60
CA LEU A 324 -4.16 -9.35 18.53
C LEU A 324 -3.60 -7.93 18.58
N PHE A 325 -4.40 -6.93 18.17
CA PHE A 325 -3.97 -5.52 18.17
C PHE A 325 -4.06 -4.89 19.56
N MET A 326 -5.02 -5.27 20.40
CA MET A 326 -5.18 -4.74 21.77
C MET A 326 -3.93 -4.81 22.67
N PRO A 327 -3.18 -5.93 22.76
CA PRO A 327 -2.01 -6.03 23.63
C PRO A 327 -0.79 -5.24 23.13
N MET A 328 -0.79 -4.71 21.90
CA MET A 328 0.34 -3.95 21.34
C MET A 328 0.79 -2.79 22.21
N GLY A 329 -0.16 -2.12 22.87
CA GLY A 329 0.13 -1.03 23.78
C GLY A 329 0.95 -1.39 25.01
N ARG A 330 1.03 -2.69 25.33
CA ARG A 330 1.64 -3.22 26.55
C ARG A 330 2.80 -4.17 26.28
N ILE A 331 3.40 -4.12 25.08
CA ILE A 331 4.52 -5.01 24.76
C ILE A 331 5.79 -4.61 25.52
N ASP A 332 6.33 -5.49 26.35
CA ASP A 332 7.56 -5.23 27.11
C ASP A 332 8.84 -5.56 26.38
N ALA A 333 8.75 -6.46 25.40
CA ALA A 333 9.87 -6.87 24.59
C ALA A 333 9.52 -6.85 23.10
N LEU A 334 10.51 -6.53 22.26
CA LEU A 334 10.33 -6.40 20.82
C LEU A 334 9.75 -7.68 20.18
N TRP A 335 10.15 -8.85 20.69
CA TRP A 335 9.66 -10.13 20.17
C TRP A 335 8.14 -10.27 20.28
N GLN A 336 7.50 -9.68 21.30
CA GLN A 336 6.04 -9.71 21.47
C GLN A 336 5.37 -8.94 20.33
N GLY A 337 5.84 -7.73 20.05
CA GLY A 337 5.33 -6.93 18.93
C GLY A 337 5.58 -7.59 17.58
N VAL A 338 6.75 -8.21 17.39
CA VAL A 338 7.09 -8.98 16.17
C VAL A 338 6.14 -10.16 15.98
N MET A 339 5.86 -10.93 17.05
CA MET A 339 4.94 -12.08 16.97
C MET A 339 3.51 -11.64 16.68
N LEU A 340 3.03 -10.60 17.39
CA LEU A 340 1.67 -10.09 17.20
C LEU A 340 1.50 -9.47 15.79
N LEU A 341 2.43 -8.63 15.32
CA LEU A 341 2.35 -8.07 13.96
C LEU A 341 2.57 -9.11 12.87
N GLY A 342 3.43 -10.11 13.12
CA GLY A 342 3.59 -11.25 12.22
C GLY A 342 2.27 -12.01 12.06
N ALA A 343 1.58 -12.31 13.15
CA ALA A 343 0.29 -12.98 13.13
C ALA A 343 -0.78 -12.11 12.42
N ILE A 344 -0.86 -10.81 12.74
CA ILE A 344 -1.75 -9.85 12.04
C ILE A 344 -1.43 -9.81 10.54
N GLY A 345 -0.14 -9.83 10.18
CA GLY A 345 0.32 -9.91 8.79
C GLY A 345 -0.20 -11.17 8.10
N VAL A 346 -0.04 -12.35 8.71
CA VAL A 346 -0.55 -13.63 8.13
C VAL A 346 -2.04 -13.55 7.84
N LEU A 347 -2.81 -13.06 8.79
CA LEU A 347 -4.25 -12.86 8.64
C LEU A 347 -4.59 -11.86 7.52
N GLY A 348 -3.89 -10.72 7.49
CA GLY A 348 -4.05 -9.68 6.48
C GLY A 348 -3.71 -10.16 5.07
N GLY A 349 -2.59 -10.89 4.90
CA GLY A 349 -2.18 -11.45 3.61
C GLY A 349 -3.14 -12.52 3.10
N TYR A 350 -3.64 -13.38 4.00
CA TYR A 350 -4.67 -14.36 3.65
C TYR A 350 -5.97 -13.68 3.19
N MET A 351 -6.42 -12.66 3.93
CA MET A 351 -7.61 -11.88 3.56
C MET A 351 -7.43 -11.11 2.27
N GLN A 352 -6.27 -10.51 2.04
CA GLN A 352 -5.99 -9.75 0.83
C GLN A 352 -6.21 -10.59 -0.42
N VAL A 353 -5.62 -11.78 -0.52
CA VAL A 353 -5.78 -12.66 -1.68
C VAL A 353 -7.23 -13.15 -1.82
N THR A 354 -7.85 -13.54 -0.70
CA THR A 354 -9.22 -14.08 -0.68
C THR A 354 -10.23 -13.04 -1.15
N VAL A 355 -10.16 -11.81 -0.62
CA VAL A 355 -11.04 -10.70 -0.96
C VAL A 355 -10.82 -10.24 -2.41
N PHE A 356 -9.57 -10.05 -2.84
CA PHE A 356 -9.28 -9.65 -4.22
C PHE A 356 -9.84 -10.66 -5.22
N THR A 357 -9.63 -11.96 -4.97
CA THR A 357 -10.11 -13.03 -5.84
C THR A 357 -11.64 -13.08 -5.87
N TRP A 358 -12.30 -12.85 -4.72
CA TRP A 358 -13.75 -12.81 -4.67
C TRP A 358 -14.34 -11.65 -5.46
N ILE A 359 -13.78 -10.43 -5.33
CA ILE A 359 -14.21 -9.27 -6.14
C ILE A 359 -14.04 -9.59 -7.63
N GLN A 360 -12.89 -10.15 -8.01
CA GLN A 360 -12.59 -10.53 -9.40
C GLN A 360 -13.58 -11.54 -9.99
N ARG A 361 -14.10 -12.46 -9.18
CA ARG A 361 -15.09 -13.47 -9.61
C ARG A 361 -16.52 -12.95 -9.60
N ARG A 362 -16.83 -11.97 -8.74
CA ARG A 362 -18.20 -11.44 -8.58
C ARG A 362 -18.53 -10.37 -9.61
N VAL A 363 -17.54 -9.58 -10.02
CA VAL A 363 -17.73 -8.46 -10.94
C VAL A 363 -17.52 -8.92 -12.39
N ALA A 364 -18.38 -8.46 -13.30
CA ALA A 364 -18.23 -8.74 -14.73
C ALA A 364 -16.87 -8.24 -15.27
N PRO A 365 -16.22 -8.93 -16.22
CA PRO A 365 -14.90 -8.56 -16.73
C PRO A 365 -14.78 -7.10 -17.19
N ALA A 366 -15.81 -6.57 -17.84
CA ALA A 366 -15.87 -5.18 -18.32
C ALA A 366 -15.92 -4.13 -17.19
N MET A 367 -16.24 -4.54 -15.96
CA MET A 367 -16.38 -3.68 -14.78
C MET A 367 -15.25 -3.87 -13.77
N LEU A 368 -14.33 -4.83 -14.01
CA LEU A 368 -13.29 -5.20 -13.05
C LEU A 368 -12.38 -4.03 -12.69
N GLY A 369 -11.91 -3.27 -13.69
CA GLY A 369 -11.06 -2.10 -13.45
C GLY A 369 -11.75 -1.07 -12.55
N ARG A 370 -13.03 -0.78 -12.83
CA ARG A 370 -13.84 0.16 -12.04
C ARG A 370 -14.03 -0.32 -10.59
N ALA A 371 -14.29 -1.61 -10.39
CA ALA A 371 -14.41 -2.23 -9.07
C ALA A 371 -13.12 -2.11 -8.25
N MET A 372 -11.99 -2.40 -8.88
CA MET A 372 -10.68 -2.29 -8.23
C MET A 372 -10.30 -0.85 -7.92
N SER A 373 -10.71 0.14 -8.73
CA SER A 373 -10.52 1.56 -8.42
C SER A 373 -11.26 1.99 -7.15
N VAL A 374 -12.52 1.56 -6.98
CA VAL A 374 -13.30 1.82 -5.76
C VAL A 374 -12.63 1.18 -4.54
N PHE A 375 -12.16 -0.07 -4.69
CA PHE A 375 -11.45 -0.77 -3.63
C PHE A 375 -10.15 -0.04 -3.23
N MET A 376 -9.35 0.41 -4.20
CA MET A 376 -8.13 1.18 -3.93
C MET A 376 -8.42 2.54 -3.28
N PHE A 377 -9.52 3.20 -3.68
CA PHE A 377 -9.94 4.47 -3.09
C PHE A 377 -10.25 4.35 -1.59
N ILE A 378 -10.88 3.24 -1.16
CA ILE A 378 -11.14 3.00 0.27
C ILE A 378 -9.83 3.02 1.07
N PHE A 379 -8.85 2.22 0.67
CA PHE A 379 -7.62 2.07 1.45
C PHE A 379 -6.65 3.23 1.27
N MET A 380 -6.52 3.79 0.06
CA MET A 380 -5.60 4.92 -0.17
C MET A 380 -6.19 6.28 0.20
N GLY A 381 -7.51 6.45 0.06
CA GLY A 381 -8.22 7.71 0.28
C GLY A 381 -8.62 7.93 1.73
N LEU A 382 -8.98 6.87 2.47
CA LEU A 382 -9.35 7.00 3.89
C LEU A 382 -8.15 6.91 4.84
N ALA A 383 -7.04 6.28 4.42
CA ALA A 383 -5.82 6.20 5.24
C ALA A 383 -5.33 7.55 5.77
N PRO A 384 -5.22 8.62 4.97
CA PRO A 384 -4.69 9.90 5.44
C PRO A 384 -5.64 10.56 6.45
N LEU A 385 -6.96 10.43 6.23
CA LEU A 385 -7.97 10.92 7.17
C LEU A 385 -7.89 10.15 8.50
N SER A 386 -7.78 8.82 8.44
CA SER A 386 -7.59 7.97 9.60
C SER A 386 -6.34 8.36 10.40
N SER A 387 -5.23 8.66 9.72
CA SER A 387 -3.96 9.09 10.35
C SER A 387 -4.08 10.43 11.08
N VAL A 388 -4.76 11.43 10.51
CA VAL A 388 -5.01 12.71 11.19
C VAL A 388 -5.92 12.52 12.40
N MET A 389 -7.03 11.78 12.25
CA MET A 389 -7.94 11.49 13.35
C MET A 389 -7.23 10.77 14.50
N THR A 390 -6.38 9.79 14.17
CA THR A 390 -5.59 9.05 15.17
C THR A 390 -4.60 9.95 15.88
N GLY A 391 -3.86 10.79 15.14
CA GLY A 391 -2.94 11.76 15.72
C GLY A 391 -3.64 12.76 16.65
N TRP A 392 -4.85 13.19 16.31
CA TRP A 392 -5.67 14.05 17.16
C TRP A 392 -6.15 13.32 18.44
N VAL A 393 -6.65 12.09 18.33
CA VAL A 393 -7.08 11.27 19.47
C VAL A 393 -5.93 11.05 20.46
N LEU A 394 -4.72 10.78 19.97
CA LEU A 394 -3.52 10.56 20.79
C LEU A 394 -3.06 11.79 21.60
N ARG A 395 -3.59 13.00 21.34
CA ARG A 395 -3.37 14.16 22.21
C ARG A 395 -4.12 14.05 23.54
N SER A 396 -5.21 13.28 23.56
CA SER A 396 -6.10 13.14 24.71
C SER A 396 -6.10 11.72 25.31
N VAL A 397 -5.64 10.74 24.54
CA VAL A 397 -5.68 9.32 24.89
C VAL A 397 -4.26 8.74 24.87
N SER A 398 -3.92 7.93 25.86
CA SER A 398 -2.62 7.25 25.91
C SER A 398 -2.49 6.19 24.82
N LEU A 399 -1.26 5.96 24.35
CA LEU A 399 -0.95 4.98 23.32
C LEU A 399 -1.53 3.57 23.62
N PRO A 400 -1.43 3.01 24.84
CA PRO A 400 -2.02 1.71 25.12
C PRO A 400 -3.54 1.69 25.02
N THR A 401 -4.19 2.78 25.43
CA THR A 401 -5.63 2.93 25.33
C THR A 401 -6.06 3.03 23.87
N LEU A 402 -5.29 3.69 23.00
CA LEU A 402 -5.55 3.70 21.56
C LEU A 402 -5.54 2.29 20.97
N PHE A 403 -4.54 1.46 21.28
CA PHE A 403 -4.47 0.08 20.76
C PHE A 403 -5.67 -0.76 21.21
N VAL A 404 -6.04 -0.65 22.49
CA VAL A 404 -7.23 -1.33 23.04
C VAL A 404 -8.51 -0.81 22.39
N ALA A 405 -8.65 0.51 22.24
CA ALA A 405 -9.82 1.14 21.63
C ALA A 405 -9.96 0.78 20.14
N ALA A 406 -8.87 0.78 19.37
CA ALA A 406 -8.86 0.42 17.96
C ALA A 406 -9.20 -1.07 17.76
N GLY A 407 -8.56 -1.96 18.53
CA GLY A 407 -8.87 -3.39 18.51
C GLY A 407 -10.31 -3.67 18.95
N GLY A 408 -10.78 -2.97 20.00
CA GLY A 408 -12.15 -3.07 20.51
C GLY A 408 -13.19 -2.53 19.54
N ALA A 409 -12.89 -1.43 18.84
CA ALA A 409 -13.74 -0.87 17.80
C ALA A 409 -13.87 -1.83 16.62
N LEU A 410 -12.79 -2.52 16.23
CA LEU A 410 -12.84 -3.55 15.19
C LEU A 410 -13.69 -4.75 15.61
N VAL A 411 -13.50 -5.26 16.84
CA VAL A 411 -14.34 -6.34 17.38
C VAL A 411 -15.80 -5.90 17.49
N GLY A 412 -16.06 -4.68 17.95
CA GLY A 412 -17.40 -4.10 18.02
C GLY A 412 -18.04 -3.99 16.62
N LEU A 413 -17.29 -3.53 15.62
CA LEU A 413 -17.74 -3.48 14.24
C LEU A 413 -18.06 -4.88 13.70
N VAL A 414 -17.26 -5.89 14.04
CA VAL A 414 -17.54 -7.29 13.70
C VAL A 414 -18.85 -7.76 14.33
N LEU A 415 -19.06 -7.49 15.62
CA LEU A 415 -20.30 -7.87 16.31
C LEU A 415 -21.54 -7.19 15.70
N LEU A 416 -21.42 -5.91 15.35
CA LEU A 416 -22.49 -5.17 14.65
C LEU A 416 -22.76 -5.76 13.26
N ALA A 417 -21.71 -6.09 12.50
CA ALA A 417 -21.83 -6.70 11.18
C ALA A 417 -22.42 -8.12 11.23
N LEU A 418 -22.13 -8.87 12.30
CA LEU A 418 -22.74 -10.15 12.62
C LEU A 418 -24.24 -9.98 12.93
N ALA A 419 -24.63 -8.98 13.72
CA ALA A 419 -26.03 -8.70 14.04
C ALA A 419 -26.85 -8.23 12.81
N GLY A 420 -26.24 -7.46 11.90
CA GLY A 420 -26.91 -6.80 10.77
C GLY A 420 -27.35 -7.68 9.59
N SER A 421 -27.30 -9.01 9.71
CA SER A 421 -27.66 -10.06 8.70
C SER A 421 -26.93 -10.04 7.34
N SER A 422 -26.53 -8.87 6.82
CA SER A 422 -26.14 -8.71 5.42
C SER A 422 -24.70 -9.16 5.11
N MET A 423 -23.76 -9.02 6.06
CA MET A 423 -22.39 -9.57 5.89
C MET A 423 -22.36 -11.10 6.03
N ARG A 424 -23.24 -11.69 6.86
CA ARG A 424 -23.35 -13.15 7.02
C ARG A 424 -23.84 -13.86 5.76
N GLN A 425 -24.49 -13.14 4.84
CA GLN A 425 -25.04 -13.67 3.60
C GLN A 425 -24.06 -13.56 2.42
N VAL A 426 -22.85 -13.05 2.63
CA VAL A 426 -21.83 -12.93 1.58
C VAL A 426 -21.25 -14.31 1.28
N THR A 427 -21.74 -14.93 0.20
CA THR A 427 -21.32 -16.24 -0.28
C THR A 427 -20.17 -16.16 -1.29
N ASP A 428 -19.46 -17.28 -1.44
CA ASP A 428 -18.31 -17.43 -2.34
C ASP A 428 -18.67 -17.52 -3.84
N GLY A 429 -19.93 -17.80 -4.17
CA GLY A 429 -20.38 -18.07 -5.54
C GLY A 429 -20.56 -16.82 -6.41
N PRO A 430 -20.40 -16.95 -7.75
CA PRO A 430 -20.82 -15.89 -8.68
C PRO A 430 -22.31 -15.62 -8.51
N VAL A 431 -22.71 -14.35 -8.64
CA VAL A 431 -24.13 -14.02 -8.78
C VAL A 431 -24.61 -14.76 -10.03
N GLY A 432 -25.64 -15.61 -9.89
CA GLY A 432 -26.24 -16.27 -11.04
C GLY A 432 -26.52 -15.25 -12.13
N VAL A 433 -26.14 -15.57 -13.37
CA VAL A 433 -26.21 -14.73 -14.58
C VAL A 433 -27.62 -14.17 -14.85
N ALA A 434 -28.64 -14.57 -14.09
CA ALA A 434 -30.02 -14.12 -14.17
C ALA A 434 -30.28 -12.64 -13.82
N ALA A 435 -29.31 -11.90 -13.25
CA ALA A 435 -29.53 -10.51 -12.80
C ALA A 435 -29.24 -9.42 -13.86
N TYR A 436 -28.62 -9.78 -14.99
CA TYR A 436 -28.49 -8.87 -16.14
C TYR A 436 -29.48 -9.35 -17.21
N GLY A 437 -30.65 -8.69 -17.25
CA GLY A 437 -31.75 -9.03 -18.13
C GLY A 437 -31.30 -9.26 -19.57
N ALA A 438 -31.62 -10.45 -20.08
CA ALA A 438 -31.67 -10.66 -21.51
C ALA A 438 -32.69 -9.66 -22.09
N PRO A 439 -32.39 -8.96 -23.20
CA PRO A 439 -33.43 -8.26 -23.94
C PRO A 439 -34.44 -9.30 -24.39
N THR A 440 -35.67 -9.17 -23.91
CA THR A 440 -36.82 -9.94 -24.40
C THR A 440 -36.99 -9.62 -25.88
N SER A 441 -36.55 -10.52 -26.74
CA SER A 441 -36.97 -10.56 -28.12
C SER A 441 -38.38 -11.16 -28.17
N THR A 442 -39.38 -10.30 -28.27
CA THR A 442 -40.69 -10.60 -28.86
C THR A 442 -41.13 -9.40 -29.65
#